data_AF-A0A2V4E1L1-F1
#
_entry.id   AF-A0A2V4E1L1-F1
#
_cell.length_a   1.000
_cell.length_b   1.000
_cell.length_c   1.000
_cell.angle_alpha   90.00
_cell.angle_beta   90.00
_cell.angle_gamma   90.00
#
_symmetry.space_group_name_H-M   'P 1'
#
loop_
_entity.id
_entity.type
_entity.pdbx_description
1 polymer ?
#
loop_
_entity_poly.entity_id
_entity_poly.type
_entity_poly.pdbx_seq_one_letter_code
_entity_poly.pdbx_strand_id
1 'polypeptide(L)'
;MHHVDSYVFDLLFMIIFFYGIYGYSFIFVFVPMHWIIKAIFTVPVIIWLIFCLMSIDSINIIIFLFSLTGAVFPIILRLCQSQVKKSYGIKRKFAYTFSYVLLPLFGTFFWPAYIIAPVVIEYVESRPSSECRENGRLVELSKDTMLRIYPNSTYSPFWIRKLVDSTLVNTSEKKFCEHFSHAQAYQIDEISEIRINSRNLCIHPTSKAIMAYCSNIKNELLKLDRLDIEFVKKNKDEVSGIRLESFQKRLEDVKEMKRSRNSKDWSYGDWLESKQFNNGIELHRFYKHENTLIIPQVDWLPPQTEALEINCYRKSVLRCTYNYEYNQDWNVSVFYIFNIGDSIENENDDDDNMPIYDQAFINMNLEGAQKAHQIVEDFIEGLSVK
;
A
#
# COMPACT_ATOMS: atom_id res chain seq x y z
N MET A 1 -3.68 -3.76 -2.69
CA MET A 1 -5.03 -3.87 -3.27
C MET A 1 -5.41 -2.64 -4.10
N HIS A 2 -5.07 -1.40 -3.70
CA HIS A 2 -5.38 -0.23 -4.53
C HIS A 2 -4.74 -0.16 -5.93
N HIS A 3 -3.61 -0.83 -6.18
CA HIS A 3 -2.97 -0.75 -7.49
C HIS A 3 -3.61 -1.69 -8.53
N VAL A 4 -3.76 -2.98 -8.26
CA VAL A 4 -4.25 -3.96 -9.26
C VAL A 4 -5.72 -3.74 -9.63
N ASP A 5 -6.58 -3.43 -8.64
CA ASP A 5 -8.00 -3.17 -8.90
C ASP A 5 -8.21 -1.84 -9.65
N SER A 6 -7.37 -0.83 -9.40
CA SER A 6 -7.34 0.41 -10.19
C SER A 6 -6.94 0.11 -11.63
N TYR A 7 -5.88 -0.68 -11.86
CA TYR A 7 -5.45 -0.99 -13.23
C TYR A 7 -6.51 -1.71 -14.04
N VAL A 8 -7.26 -2.66 -13.46
CA VAL A 8 -8.34 -3.35 -14.17
C VAL A 8 -9.52 -2.40 -14.46
N PHE A 9 -9.84 -1.53 -13.50
CA PHE A 9 -10.90 -0.54 -13.66
C PHE A 9 -10.53 0.52 -14.72
N ASP A 10 -9.32 1.08 -14.64
CA ASP A 10 -8.76 2.02 -15.60
C ASP A 10 -8.68 1.39 -17.00
N LEU A 11 -8.35 0.09 -17.09
CA LEU A 11 -8.32 -0.66 -18.34
C LEU A 11 -9.71 -0.83 -18.97
N LEU A 12 -10.71 -1.22 -18.18
CA LEU A 12 -12.09 -1.33 -18.65
C LEU A 12 -12.64 0.04 -19.08
N PHE A 13 -12.24 1.10 -18.38
CA PHE A 13 -12.57 2.47 -18.73
C PHE A 13 -11.94 2.85 -20.08
N MET A 14 -10.65 2.58 -20.29
CA MET A 14 -9.91 2.85 -21.53
C MET A 14 -10.53 2.17 -22.76
N ILE A 15 -11.00 0.94 -22.62
CA ILE A 15 -11.70 0.18 -23.68
C ILE A 15 -12.91 0.96 -24.19
N ILE A 16 -13.72 1.53 -23.28
CA ILE A 16 -14.92 2.29 -23.65
C ILE A 16 -14.55 3.55 -24.44
N PHE A 17 -13.49 4.28 -24.07
CA PHE A 17 -13.08 5.48 -24.80
C PHE A 17 -12.55 5.18 -26.19
N PHE A 18 -11.76 4.11 -26.36
CA PHE A 18 -11.29 3.74 -27.69
C PHE A 18 -12.40 3.19 -28.57
N TYR A 19 -13.17 2.21 -28.11
CA TYR A 19 -14.23 1.66 -28.96
C TYR A 19 -15.36 2.66 -29.19
N GLY A 20 -15.59 3.58 -28.25
CA GLY A 20 -16.47 4.73 -28.43
C GLY A 20 -15.99 5.61 -29.60
N ILE A 21 -14.76 6.11 -29.55
CA ILE A 21 -14.20 7.00 -30.59
C ILE A 21 -13.96 6.27 -31.91
N TYR A 22 -13.52 5.02 -31.86
CA TYR A 22 -13.31 4.17 -33.03
C TYR A 22 -14.62 3.87 -33.74
N GLY A 23 -15.66 3.42 -33.01
CA GLY A 23 -16.98 3.16 -33.57
C GLY A 23 -17.60 4.44 -34.14
N TYR A 24 -17.42 5.56 -33.42
CA TYR A 24 -17.84 6.88 -33.86
C TYR A 24 -17.20 7.30 -35.19
N SER A 25 -15.88 7.24 -35.28
CA SER A 25 -15.13 7.59 -36.48
C SER A 25 -15.40 6.62 -37.62
N PHE A 26 -15.68 5.35 -37.33
CA PHE A 26 -16.11 4.37 -38.32
C PHE A 26 -17.45 4.75 -38.95
N ILE A 27 -18.45 5.11 -38.13
CA ILE A 27 -19.75 5.59 -38.61
C ILE A 27 -19.57 6.86 -39.45
N PHE A 28 -18.79 7.83 -38.96
CA PHE A 28 -18.49 9.08 -39.68
C PHE A 28 -17.87 8.86 -41.06
N VAL A 29 -16.93 7.91 -41.15
CA VAL A 29 -16.18 7.64 -42.38
C VAL A 29 -17.00 6.79 -43.35
N PHE A 30 -17.72 5.77 -42.90
CA PHE A 30 -18.35 4.80 -43.81
C PHE A 30 -19.83 5.07 -44.11
N VAL A 31 -20.55 5.81 -43.25
CA VAL A 31 -21.98 6.10 -43.47
C VAL A 31 -22.17 7.40 -44.27
N PRO A 32 -22.99 7.40 -45.34
CA PRO A 32 -23.35 8.62 -46.04
C PRO A 32 -24.21 9.52 -45.14
N MET A 33 -23.65 10.67 -44.76
CA MET A 33 -24.31 11.66 -43.90
C MET A 33 -24.23 13.06 -44.50
N HIS A 34 -25.26 13.88 -44.24
CA HIS A 34 -25.30 15.29 -44.59
C HIS A 34 -24.17 16.07 -43.91
N TRP A 35 -23.63 17.09 -44.58
CA TRP A 35 -22.43 17.81 -44.12
C TRP A 35 -22.63 18.52 -42.77
N ILE A 36 -23.83 19.04 -42.50
CA ILE A 36 -24.20 19.64 -41.20
C ILE A 36 -24.14 18.61 -40.08
N ILE A 37 -24.66 17.40 -40.32
CA ILE A 37 -24.60 16.30 -39.36
C ILE A 37 -23.14 15.93 -39.11
N LYS A 38 -22.31 15.84 -40.15
CA LYS A 38 -20.88 15.62 -39.99
C LYS A 38 -20.19 16.68 -39.13
N ALA A 39 -20.51 17.97 -39.32
CA ALA A 39 -19.93 19.04 -38.51
C ALA A 39 -20.34 18.92 -37.03
N ILE A 40 -21.63 18.70 -36.75
CA ILE A 40 -22.15 18.49 -35.39
C ILE A 40 -21.44 17.31 -34.72
N PHE A 41 -21.17 16.26 -35.48
CA PHE A 41 -20.49 15.07 -34.98
C PHE A 41 -18.97 15.28 -34.76
N THR A 42 -18.31 16.13 -35.55
CA THR A 42 -16.84 16.29 -35.41
C THR A 42 -16.47 17.11 -34.15
N VAL A 43 -17.36 18.00 -33.71
CA VAL A 43 -17.11 18.93 -32.58
C VAL A 43 -16.85 18.19 -31.25
N PRO A 44 -17.69 17.23 -30.79
CA PRO A 44 -17.42 16.46 -29.57
C PRO A 44 -16.07 15.74 -29.55
N VAL A 45 -15.65 15.16 -30.68
CA VAL A 45 -14.38 14.43 -30.77
C VAL A 45 -13.19 15.38 -30.67
N ILE A 46 -13.26 16.55 -31.32
CA ILE A 46 -12.22 17.57 -31.23
C ILE A 46 -12.12 18.11 -29.80
N ILE A 47 -13.25 18.42 -29.17
CA ILE A 47 -13.30 18.88 -27.77
C ILE A 47 -12.69 17.82 -26.83
N TRP A 48 -13.02 16.55 -27.03
CA TRP A 48 -12.45 15.43 -26.26
C TRP A 48 -10.92 15.32 -26.43
N LEU A 49 -10.42 15.39 -27.67
CA LEU A 49 -8.98 15.33 -27.93
C LEU A 49 -8.23 16.53 -27.33
N ILE A 50 -8.80 17.74 -27.38
CA ILE A 50 -8.22 18.93 -26.75
C ILE A 50 -8.21 18.76 -25.23
N PHE A 51 -9.30 18.26 -24.64
CA PHE A 51 -9.37 17.98 -23.21
C PHE A 51 -8.29 17.00 -22.76
N CYS A 52 -8.15 15.85 -23.43
CA CYS A 52 -7.09 14.88 -23.12
C CYS A 52 -5.68 15.44 -23.28
N LEU A 53 -5.48 16.39 -24.22
CA LEU A 53 -4.19 17.02 -24.45
C LEU A 53 -3.83 18.07 -23.37
N MET A 54 -4.82 18.80 -22.84
CA MET A 54 -4.59 19.88 -21.87
C MET A 54 -4.36 19.38 -20.44
N SER A 55 -4.82 18.17 -20.10
CA SER A 55 -4.56 17.56 -18.79
C SER A 55 -3.16 16.95 -18.76
N ILE A 56 -2.15 17.71 -18.30
CA ILE A 56 -0.73 17.31 -18.28
C ILE A 56 -0.45 16.36 -17.09
N ASP A 57 -1.04 15.16 -17.13
CA ASP A 57 -0.59 14.02 -16.32
C ASP A 57 -0.21 12.88 -17.27
N SER A 58 0.79 12.08 -16.90
CA SER A 58 1.35 10.99 -17.74
C SER A 58 0.29 10.00 -18.23
N ILE A 59 -0.79 9.81 -17.48
CA ILE A 59 -1.95 8.96 -17.81
C ILE A 59 -2.76 9.55 -18.98
N ASN A 60 -2.90 10.89 -19.06
CA ASN A 60 -3.72 11.56 -20.08
C ASN A 60 -3.06 11.58 -21.46
N ILE A 61 -1.73 11.53 -21.55
CA ILE A 61 -1.01 11.35 -22.82
C ILE A 61 -1.35 10.02 -23.46
N ILE A 62 -1.45 8.95 -22.65
CA ILE A 62 -1.83 7.62 -23.11
C ILE A 62 -3.28 7.66 -23.62
N ILE A 63 -4.21 8.25 -22.85
CA ILE A 63 -5.61 8.43 -23.25
C ILE A 63 -5.74 9.23 -24.56
N PHE A 64 -4.94 10.29 -24.72
CA PHE A 64 -4.91 11.13 -25.92
C PHE A 64 -4.46 10.34 -27.15
N LEU A 65 -3.31 9.65 -27.07
CA LEU A 65 -2.79 8.83 -28.17
C LEU A 65 -3.78 7.71 -28.54
N PHE A 66 -4.43 7.13 -27.53
CA PHE A 66 -5.43 6.08 -27.73
C PHE A 66 -6.69 6.59 -28.43
N SER A 67 -7.19 7.75 -28.00
CA SER A 67 -8.32 8.44 -28.64
C SER A 67 -8.00 8.87 -30.06
N LEU A 68 -6.79 9.41 -30.30
CA LEU A 68 -6.33 9.85 -31.59
C LEU A 68 -6.20 8.68 -32.58
N THR A 69 -5.64 7.56 -32.14
CA THR A 69 -5.50 6.37 -32.98
C THR A 69 -6.86 5.76 -33.33
N GLY A 70 -7.79 5.67 -32.37
CA GLY A 70 -9.18 5.30 -32.62
C GLY A 70 -9.86 6.21 -33.64
N ALA A 71 -9.60 7.51 -33.61
CA ALA A 71 -10.18 8.47 -34.54
C ALA A 71 -9.58 8.38 -35.97
N VAL A 72 -8.26 8.22 -36.07
CA VAL A 72 -7.53 8.24 -37.35
C VAL A 72 -7.61 6.89 -38.08
N PHE A 73 -7.75 5.78 -37.36
CA PHE A 73 -7.71 4.44 -37.96
C PHE A 73 -8.77 4.21 -39.05
N PRO A 74 -10.06 4.57 -38.86
CA PRO A 74 -11.07 4.44 -39.92
C PRO A 74 -10.77 5.28 -41.16
N ILE A 75 -10.13 6.44 -41.00
CA ILE A 75 -9.71 7.32 -42.10
C ILE A 75 -8.61 6.63 -42.92
N ILE A 76 -7.58 6.10 -42.26
CA ILE A 76 -6.51 5.33 -42.91
C ILE A 76 -7.10 4.11 -43.64
N LEU A 77 -8.02 3.38 -42.99
CA LEU A 77 -8.70 2.22 -43.57
C LEU A 77 -9.42 2.59 -44.88
N ARG A 78 -10.17 3.69 -44.90
CA ARG A 78 -10.86 4.17 -46.11
C ARG A 78 -9.88 4.61 -47.20
N LEU A 79 -8.77 5.25 -46.84
CA LEU A 79 -7.72 5.63 -47.79
C LEU A 79 -7.10 4.39 -48.43
N CYS A 80 -6.75 3.37 -47.64
CA CYS A 80 -6.24 2.09 -48.14
C CYS A 80 -7.25 1.42 -49.08
N GLN A 81 -8.52 1.30 -48.68
CA GLN A 81 -9.58 0.73 -49.53
C GLN A 81 -9.81 1.50 -50.84
N SER A 82 -9.65 2.83 -50.82
CA SER A 82 -9.71 3.66 -52.03
C SER A 82 -8.56 3.36 -53.00
N GLN A 83 -7.35 3.12 -52.47
CA GLN A 83 -6.17 2.77 -53.26
C GLN A 83 -6.26 1.33 -53.84
N VAL A 84 -6.89 0.40 -53.13
CA VAL A 84 -7.15 -0.97 -53.63
C VAL A 84 -7.94 -0.96 -54.93
N LYS A 85 -8.89 -0.02 -55.09
CA LYS A 85 -9.70 0.12 -56.31
C LYS A 85 -8.88 0.49 -57.55
N LYS A 86 -7.68 1.05 -57.38
CA LYS A 86 -6.77 1.46 -58.46
C LYS A 86 -5.76 0.38 -58.84
N SER A 87 -5.73 -0.74 -58.12
CA SER A 87 -4.76 -1.83 -58.30
C SER A 87 -5.32 -2.94 -59.21
N TYR A 88 -4.46 -3.60 -60.01
CA TYR A 88 -4.86 -4.68 -60.92
C TYR A 88 -4.08 -5.99 -60.68
N GLY A 89 -4.65 -7.12 -61.10
CA GLY A 89 -4.02 -8.44 -61.04
C GLY A 89 -3.84 -9.01 -59.62
N ILE A 90 -2.77 -9.79 -59.41
CA ILE A 90 -2.45 -10.45 -58.12
C ILE A 90 -2.28 -9.43 -56.98
N LYS A 91 -1.73 -8.24 -57.29
CA LYS A 91 -1.61 -7.13 -56.34
C LYS A 91 -2.96 -6.67 -55.79
N ARG A 92 -4.04 -6.74 -56.59
CA ARG A 92 -5.41 -6.40 -56.14
C ARG A 92 -5.94 -7.43 -55.13
N LYS A 93 -5.74 -8.73 -55.36
CA LYS A 93 -6.16 -9.78 -54.41
C LYS A 93 -5.49 -9.59 -53.05
N PHE A 94 -4.18 -9.39 -53.04
CA PHE A 94 -3.43 -9.15 -51.80
C PHE A 94 -3.87 -7.86 -51.10
N ALA A 95 -3.94 -6.75 -51.83
CA ALA A 95 -4.35 -5.46 -51.26
C ALA A 95 -5.80 -5.48 -50.75
N TYR A 96 -6.67 -6.28 -51.37
CA TYR A 96 -8.05 -6.49 -50.91
C TYR A 96 -8.09 -7.28 -49.60
N THR A 97 -7.44 -8.44 -49.52
CA THR A 97 -7.35 -9.20 -48.27
C THR A 97 -6.72 -8.38 -47.16
N PHE A 98 -5.67 -7.61 -47.47
CA PHE A 98 -5.03 -6.74 -46.50
C PHE A 98 -5.97 -5.63 -46.01
N SER A 99 -6.60 -4.85 -46.91
CA SER A 99 -7.36 -3.66 -46.54
C SER A 99 -8.78 -3.94 -46.03
N TYR A 100 -9.37 -5.09 -46.38
CA TYR A 100 -10.75 -5.43 -46.00
C TYR A 100 -10.84 -6.50 -44.91
N VAL A 101 -9.78 -7.27 -44.66
CA VAL A 101 -9.78 -8.34 -43.65
C VAL A 101 -8.72 -8.10 -42.59
N LEU A 102 -7.44 -8.00 -42.98
CA LEU A 102 -6.34 -7.93 -42.01
C LEU A 102 -6.27 -6.57 -41.29
N LEU A 103 -6.38 -5.45 -42.02
CA LEU A 103 -6.28 -4.11 -41.44
C LEU A 103 -7.40 -3.86 -40.40
N PRO A 104 -8.68 -4.15 -40.67
CA PRO A 104 -9.73 -4.05 -39.65
C PRO A 104 -9.46 -4.93 -38.42
N LEU A 105 -9.02 -6.18 -38.61
CA LEU A 105 -8.68 -7.07 -37.50
C LEU A 105 -7.54 -6.51 -36.65
N PHE A 106 -6.46 -6.04 -37.27
CA PHE A 106 -5.36 -5.40 -36.55
C PHE A 106 -5.82 -4.15 -35.80
N GLY A 107 -6.63 -3.28 -36.41
CA GLY A 107 -7.17 -2.11 -35.70
C GLY A 107 -8.01 -2.44 -34.48
N THR A 108 -8.75 -3.55 -34.54
CA THR A 108 -9.68 -3.95 -33.48
C THR A 108 -8.99 -4.69 -32.33
N PHE A 109 -7.94 -5.47 -32.60
CA PHE A 109 -7.30 -6.35 -31.62
C PHE A 109 -5.88 -5.93 -31.18
N PHE A 110 -5.17 -5.13 -31.97
CA PHE A 110 -3.80 -4.71 -31.67
C PHE A 110 -3.72 -3.85 -30.41
N TRP A 111 -4.67 -2.93 -30.26
CA TRP A 111 -4.69 -1.95 -29.18
C TRP A 111 -5.03 -2.53 -27.80
N PRO A 112 -6.08 -3.36 -27.65
CA PRO A 112 -6.30 -4.08 -26.39
C PRO A 112 -5.12 -4.96 -26.00
N ALA A 113 -4.50 -5.66 -26.96
CA ALA A 113 -3.35 -6.52 -26.68
C ALA A 113 -2.13 -5.72 -26.22
N TYR A 114 -1.85 -4.55 -26.81
CA TYR A 114 -0.72 -3.70 -26.42
C TYR A 114 -0.89 -3.10 -25.02
N ILE A 115 -2.12 -2.85 -24.55
CA ILE A 115 -2.37 -2.35 -23.19
C ILE A 115 -2.35 -3.51 -22.18
N ILE A 116 -2.95 -4.65 -22.53
CA ILE A 116 -3.04 -5.79 -21.62
C ILE A 116 -1.69 -6.49 -21.46
N ALA A 117 -0.88 -6.58 -22.52
CA ALA A 117 0.35 -7.36 -22.51
C ALA A 117 1.36 -6.87 -21.46
N PRO A 118 1.72 -5.58 -21.33
CA PRO A 118 2.65 -5.13 -20.30
C PRO A 118 2.17 -5.45 -18.88
N VAL A 119 0.87 -5.24 -18.59
CA VAL A 119 0.29 -5.51 -17.26
C VAL A 119 0.29 -7.02 -16.96
N VAL A 120 -0.08 -7.84 -17.93
CA VAL A 120 -0.08 -9.30 -17.78
C VAL A 120 1.36 -9.83 -17.68
N ILE A 121 2.30 -9.28 -18.46
CA ILE A 121 3.72 -9.62 -18.39
C ILE A 121 4.27 -9.27 -17.02
N GLU A 122 4.08 -8.04 -16.53
CA GLU A 122 4.52 -7.60 -15.21
C GLU A 122 3.88 -8.45 -14.08
N TYR A 123 2.61 -8.80 -14.23
CA TYR A 123 1.91 -9.67 -13.29
C TYR A 123 2.46 -11.11 -13.29
N VAL A 124 2.76 -11.67 -14.45
CA VAL A 124 3.35 -13.00 -14.57
C VAL A 124 4.81 -12.98 -14.09
N GLU A 125 5.55 -11.93 -14.40
CA GLU A 125 6.95 -11.75 -14.00
C GLU A 125 7.12 -11.44 -12.51
N SER A 126 6.08 -10.99 -11.82
CA SER A 126 6.12 -10.74 -10.36
C SER A 126 5.67 -11.93 -9.50
N ARG A 127 5.04 -12.95 -10.10
CA ARG A 127 4.52 -14.11 -9.38
C ARG A 127 5.63 -15.08 -8.93
N PRO A 128 5.57 -15.59 -7.68
CA PRO A 128 6.50 -16.61 -7.20
C PRO A 128 6.26 -17.96 -7.86
N SER A 129 7.31 -18.80 -7.93
CA SER A 129 7.20 -20.19 -8.41
C SER A 129 6.24 -21.01 -7.52
N SER A 130 5.69 -22.11 -8.04
CA SER A 130 4.87 -23.04 -7.25
C SER A 130 5.69 -23.66 -6.10
N GLU A 131 6.93 -24.05 -6.38
CA GLU A 131 7.88 -24.54 -5.38
C GLU A 131 8.03 -23.57 -4.21
N CYS A 132 8.17 -22.28 -4.49
CA CYS A 132 8.34 -21.29 -3.44
C CYS A 132 7.07 -21.08 -2.61
N ARG A 133 5.90 -21.16 -3.25
CA ARG A 133 4.61 -21.09 -2.55
C ARG A 133 4.38 -22.29 -1.63
N GLU A 134 4.81 -23.48 -2.05
CA GLU A 134 4.63 -24.72 -1.28
C GLU A 134 5.64 -24.85 -0.13
N ASN A 135 6.90 -24.49 -0.37
CA ASN A 135 7.98 -24.71 0.59
C ASN A 135 8.28 -23.48 1.46
N GLY A 136 7.88 -22.28 1.04
CA GLY A 136 8.30 -21.04 1.67
C GLY A 136 9.81 -20.84 1.62
N ARG A 137 10.30 -19.86 2.37
CA ARG A 137 11.71 -19.47 2.46
C ARG A 137 12.15 -19.27 3.89
N LEU A 138 13.37 -19.71 4.20
CA LEU A 138 13.93 -19.67 5.54
C LEU A 138 14.72 -18.38 5.77
N VAL A 139 14.44 -17.74 6.90
CA VAL A 139 15.11 -16.53 7.36
C VAL A 139 15.53 -16.76 8.81
N GLU A 140 16.77 -16.44 9.14
CA GLU A 140 17.29 -16.53 10.51
C GLU A 140 17.32 -15.13 11.13
N LEU A 141 16.51 -14.93 12.16
CA LEU A 141 16.53 -13.71 12.99
C LEU A 141 17.66 -13.80 14.01
N SER A 142 17.79 -14.91 14.72
CA SER A 142 18.88 -15.15 15.66
C SER A 142 19.27 -16.62 15.61
N LYS A 143 20.37 -16.96 16.29
CA LYS A 143 20.96 -18.31 16.34
C LYS A 143 19.95 -19.42 16.68
N ASP A 144 18.83 -19.07 17.32
CA ASP A 144 17.76 -19.98 17.72
C ASP A 144 16.36 -19.58 17.20
N THR A 145 16.26 -18.57 16.31
CA THR A 145 14.98 -18.11 15.76
C THR A 145 15.02 -18.14 14.23
N MET A 146 14.61 -19.28 13.66
CA MET A 146 14.42 -19.46 12.22
C MET A 146 12.93 -19.35 11.86
N LEU A 147 12.61 -18.48 10.92
CA LEU A 147 11.27 -18.28 10.40
C LEU A 147 11.14 -18.88 9.00
N ARG A 148 10.04 -19.59 8.74
CA ARG A 148 9.65 -20.05 7.39
C ARG A 148 8.53 -19.20 6.85
N ILE A 149 8.83 -18.50 5.77
CA ILE A 149 8.04 -17.42 5.23
C ILE A 149 7.47 -17.83 3.86
N TYR A 150 6.15 -17.88 3.74
CA TYR A 150 5.45 -18.41 2.56
C TYR A 150 4.91 -17.27 1.68
N PRO A 151 5.51 -17.01 0.51
CA PRO A 151 5.00 -15.99 -0.38
C PRO A 151 3.61 -16.38 -0.87
N ASN A 152 2.65 -15.48 -0.69
CA ASN A 152 1.29 -15.69 -1.12
C ASN A 152 0.88 -14.53 -2.03
N SER A 153 0.92 -14.80 -3.34
CA SER A 153 0.68 -13.87 -4.46
C SER A 153 -0.64 -13.12 -4.44
N THR A 154 -1.50 -13.43 -3.47
CA THR A 154 -2.83 -12.85 -3.36
C THR A 154 -2.96 -12.00 -2.11
N TYR A 155 -2.41 -12.40 -0.94
CA TYR A 155 -2.73 -11.77 0.36
C TYR A 155 -1.67 -11.93 1.47
N SER A 156 -0.38 -12.03 1.17
CA SER A 156 0.61 -12.20 2.25
C SER A 156 0.69 -10.96 3.17
N PRO A 157 0.56 -11.13 4.51
CA PRO A 157 0.70 -10.04 5.47
C PRO A 157 2.17 -9.64 5.73
N PHE A 158 3.16 -10.25 5.08
CA PHE A 158 4.57 -9.94 5.32
C PHE A 158 5.28 -9.42 4.05
N TRP A 159 6.16 -8.45 4.25
CA TRP A 159 7.10 -7.96 3.24
C TRP A 159 8.49 -7.89 3.88
N ILE A 160 9.44 -8.66 3.37
CA ILE A 160 10.84 -8.49 3.76
C ILE A 160 11.45 -7.44 2.85
N ARG A 161 11.83 -6.30 3.42
CA ARG A 161 12.47 -5.21 2.69
C ARG A 161 13.95 -5.17 3.05
N LYS A 162 14.82 -5.41 2.07
CA LYS A 162 16.25 -5.15 2.21
C LYS A 162 16.50 -3.71 1.74
N LEU A 163 16.70 -2.78 2.67
CA LEU A 163 17.01 -1.37 2.39
C LEU A 163 18.51 -1.24 2.05
N VAL A 164 18.90 -1.65 0.85
CA VAL A 164 20.22 -1.26 0.32
C VAL A 164 20.14 0.11 -0.37
N ASP A 165 18.94 0.61 -0.68
CA ASP A 165 18.75 1.96 -1.20
C ASP A 165 17.38 2.52 -0.80
N SER A 166 17.35 3.79 -0.39
CA SER A 166 16.16 4.56 0.03
C SER A 166 15.13 4.77 -1.09
N THR A 167 15.37 4.20 -2.28
CA THR A 167 14.47 4.22 -3.42
C THR A 167 13.78 2.85 -3.56
N LEU A 168 12.65 2.72 -2.88
CA LEU A 168 11.52 1.88 -3.33
C LEU A 168 11.85 0.51 -3.95
N VAL A 169 12.55 -0.36 -3.23
CA VAL A 169 12.56 -1.79 -3.61
C VAL A 169 11.39 -2.47 -2.89
N ASN A 170 10.24 -2.47 -3.56
CA ASN A 170 9.26 -3.52 -3.33
C ASN A 170 9.85 -4.76 -4.00
N THR A 171 10.57 -5.60 -3.25
CA THR A 171 11.05 -6.88 -3.76
C THR A 171 9.81 -7.69 -4.11
N SER A 172 9.53 -7.89 -5.41
CA SER A 172 8.42 -8.75 -5.82
C SER A 172 8.55 -10.10 -5.14
N GLU A 173 7.44 -10.79 -4.86
CA GLU A 173 7.47 -12.10 -4.22
C GLU A 173 8.38 -13.09 -4.97
N LYS A 174 8.46 -12.96 -6.31
CA LYS A 174 9.43 -13.69 -7.12
C LYS A 174 10.88 -13.38 -6.74
N LYS A 175 11.28 -12.10 -6.64
CA LYS A 175 12.64 -11.72 -6.23
C LYS A 175 12.96 -12.21 -4.81
N PHE A 176 11.98 -12.19 -3.92
CA PHE A 176 12.10 -12.82 -2.60
C PHE A 176 12.37 -14.33 -2.73
N CYS A 177 11.59 -15.05 -3.53
CA CYS A 177 11.79 -16.48 -3.79
C CYS A 177 13.12 -16.85 -4.42
N GLU A 178 13.68 -15.95 -5.24
CA GLU A 178 14.98 -16.11 -5.90
C GLU A 178 16.14 -15.83 -4.94
N HIS A 179 15.95 -14.92 -3.98
CA HIS A 179 17.00 -14.50 -3.05
C HIS A 179 17.16 -15.44 -1.85
N PHE A 180 16.04 -15.95 -1.34
CA PHE A 180 16.03 -16.80 -0.15
C PHE A 180 15.88 -18.27 -0.54
N SER A 181 16.35 -19.18 0.33
CA SER A 181 16.28 -20.63 0.13
C SER A 181 15.24 -21.29 1.04
N HIS A 182 14.62 -22.39 0.60
CA HIS A 182 13.76 -23.21 1.47
C HIS A 182 14.55 -24.20 2.35
N ALA A 183 15.85 -24.38 2.06
CA ALA A 183 16.71 -25.41 2.65
C ALA A 183 17.81 -24.83 3.55
N GLN A 184 18.28 -23.62 3.28
CA GLN A 184 19.26 -22.92 4.09
C GLN A 184 18.66 -21.61 4.58
N ALA A 185 18.68 -21.39 5.90
CA ALA A 185 18.25 -20.12 6.46
C ALA A 185 19.24 -19.03 6.05
N TYR A 186 18.71 -17.93 5.53
CA TYR A 186 19.52 -16.75 5.24
C TYR A 186 19.66 -15.95 6.53
N GLN A 187 20.89 -15.79 7.00
CA GLN A 187 21.20 -14.94 8.14
C GLN A 187 21.03 -13.48 7.75
N ILE A 188 20.17 -12.76 8.47
CA ILE A 188 20.03 -11.32 8.28
C ILE A 188 21.18 -10.63 9.01
N ASP A 189 22.24 -10.34 8.26
CA ASP A 189 23.44 -9.69 8.80
C ASP A 189 23.58 -8.21 8.43
N GLU A 190 22.92 -7.76 7.37
CA GLU A 190 22.82 -6.35 6.98
C GLU A 190 21.45 -5.81 7.41
N ILE A 191 21.37 -4.53 7.80
CA ILE A 191 20.12 -3.85 8.22
C ILE A 191 19.01 -4.19 7.22
N SER A 192 18.14 -5.12 7.58
CA SER A 192 16.99 -5.48 6.77
C SER A 192 15.77 -5.39 7.67
N GLU A 193 15.00 -4.34 7.44
CA GLU A 193 13.69 -4.15 8.07
C GLU A 193 12.75 -5.24 7.55
N ILE A 194 12.44 -6.23 8.38
CA ILE A 194 11.32 -7.12 8.09
C ILE A 194 10.06 -6.37 8.48
N ARG A 195 9.24 -5.98 7.50
CA ARG A 195 7.95 -5.34 7.76
C ARG A 195 6.81 -6.30 7.55
N ILE A 196 6.12 -6.64 8.62
CA ILE A 196 4.81 -7.28 8.53
C ILE A 196 3.80 -6.13 8.36
N ASN A 197 2.91 -6.19 7.38
CA ASN A 197 1.82 -5.24 7.20
C ASN A 197 0.51 -6.03 7.21
N SER A 198 -0.25 -5.80 8.25
CA SER A 198 -1.39 -6.63 8.58
C SER A 198 -2.73 -6.06 8.10
N ARG A 199 -2.72 -5.02 7.25
CA ARG A 199 -3.97 -4.57 6.62
C ARG A 199 -4.65 -5.79 6.02
N ASN A 200 -5.88 -6.06 6.47
CA ASN A 200 -6.69 -7.20 6.03
C ASN A 200 -6.34 -8.59 6.63
N LEU A 201 -5.58 -8.69 7.74
CA LEU A 201 -5.32 -9.98 8.44
C LEU A 201 -6.60 -10.81 8.64
N CYS A 202 -7.69 -10.14 9.03
CA CYS A 202 -8.96 -10.78 9.34
C CYS A 202 -9.91 -10.94 8.16
N ILE A 203 -9.59 -10.35 7.01
CA ILE A 203 -10.30 -10.63 5.76
C ILE A 203 -9.87 -12.00 5.22
N HIS A 204 -8.57 -12.32 5.34
CA HIS A 204 -8.01 -13.59 4.86
C HIS A 204 -7.00 -14.17 5.85
N PRO A 205 -7.46 -14.74 6.97
CA PRO A 205 -6.58 -15.28 8.00
C PRO A 205 -5.84 -16.52 7.48
N THR A 206 -4.51 -16.53 7.58
CA THR A 206 -3.64 -17.57 6.98
C THR A 206 -3.11 -18.60 7.98
N SER A 207 -3.27 -18.38 9.28
CA SER A 207 -2.86 -19.31 10.34
C SER A 207 -3.99 -19.56 11.33
N LYS A 208 -3.92 -20.67 12.09
CA LYS A 208 -4.91 -20.97 13.15
C LYS A 208 -4.96 -19.88 14.22
N ALA A 209 -3.81 -19.30 14.58
CA ALA A 209 -3.72 -18.20 15.53
C ALA A 209 -4.41 -16.94 14.99
N ILE A 210 -4.13 -16.56 13.73
CA ILE A 210 -4.78 -15.42 13.08
C ILE A 210 -6.29 -15.66 12.93
N MET A 211 -6.71 -16.88 12.57
CA MET A 211 -8.13 -17.24 12.52
C MET A 211 -8.81 -17.11 13.88
N ALA A 212 -8.20 -17.62 14.94
CA ALA A 212 -8.72 -17.52 16.31
C ALA A 212 -8.85 -16.05 16.74
N TYR A 213 -7.80 -15.27 16.52
CA TYR A 213 -7.77 -13.84 16.76
C TYR A 213 -8.93 -13.12 16.04
N CYS A 214 -9.03 -13.31 14.73
CA CYS A 214 -10.03 -12.66 13.90
C CYS A 214 -11.48 -13.10 14.18
N SER A 215 -11.66 -14.31 14.68
CA SER A 215 -12.98 -14.82 15.09
C SER A 215 -13.52 -14.17 16.37
N ASN A 216 -12.63 -13.68 17.26
CA ASN A 216 -13.00 -13.08 18.54
C ASN A 216 -13.31 -11.57 18.46
N ILE A 217 -12.90 -10.88 17.39
CA ILE A 217 -12.99 -9.42 17.25
C ILE A 217 -14.42 -8.87 17.26
N LYS A 218 -15.43 -9.66 16.86
CA LYS A 218 -16.81 -9.13 16.64
C LYS A 218 -17.44 -8.49 17.89
N ASN A 219 -16.98 -8.85 19.09
CA ASN A 219 -17.51 -8.33 20.36
C ASN A 219 -16.45 -7.58 21.19
N GLU A 220 -15.29 -7.27 20.62
CA GLU A 220 -14.23 -6.55 21.34
C GLU A 220 -14.40 -5.03 21.24
N LEU A 221 -14.05 -4.33 22.32
CA LEU A 221 -13.99 -2.86 22.36
C LEU A 221 -12.91 -2.31 21.41
N LEU A 222 -11.80 -3.03 21.26
CA LEU A 222 -10.72 -2.70 20.33
C LEU A 222 -10.73 -3.70 19.18
N LYS A 223 -11.06 -3.24 17.97
CA LYS A 223 -11.07 -4.05 16.75
C LYS A 223 -9.84 -3.76 15.92
N LEU A 224 -8.95 -4.74 15.71
CA LEU A 224 -7.71 -4.51 14.98
C LEU A 224 -8.00 -4.12 13.53
N ASP A 225 -7.51 -2.96 13.13
CA ASP A 225 -7.54 -2.48 11.76
C ASP A 225 -6.20 -2.76 11.05
N ARG A 226 -5.09 -2.50 11.77
CA ARG A 226 -3.75 -2.62 11.22
C ARG A 226 -2.72 -2.92 12.30
N LEU A 227 -1.74 -3.74 11.96
CA LEU A 227 -0.53 -4.00 12.71
C LEU A 227 0.61 -3.97 11.70
N ASP A 228 1.62 -3.15 11.93
CA ASP A 228 2.88 -3.24 11.23
C ASP A 228 3.97 -3.56 12.25
N ILE A 229 4.79 -4.56 11.95
CA ILE A 229 5.88 -5.00 12.82
C ILE A 229 7.16 -4.87 12.03
N GLU A 230 8.16 -4.23 12.62
CA GLU A 230 9.44 -3.97 12.00
C GLU A 230 10.57 -4.47 12.90
N PHE A 231 11.37 -5.39 12.37
CA PHE A 231 12.56 -5.92 13.07
C PHE A 231 13.82 -5.24 12.56
N VAL A 232 14.61 -4.67 13.47
CA VAL A 232 15.90 -4.03 13.17
C VAL A 232 17.01 -4.58 14.06
N LYS A 233 18.08 -5.06 13.43
CA LYS A 233 19.23 -5.61 14.14
C LYS A 233 19.98 -4.50 14.88
N LYS A 234 20.32 -4.73 16.15
CA LYS A 234 21.20 -3.83 16.90
C LYS A 234 22.62 -3.95 16.34
N ASN A 235 23.09 -2.94 15.62
CA ASN A 235 24.46 -2.90 15.14
C ASN A 235 25.41 -2.56 16.30
N LYS A 236 26.53 -3.28 16.43
CA LYS A 236 27.54 -2.98 17.48
C LYS A 236 28.27 -1.66 17.25
N ASP A 237 28.39 -1.22 16.00
CA ASP A 237 29.28 -0.11 15.62
C ASP A 237 28.59 1.16 15.08
N GLU A 238 27.28 1.20 14.87
CA GLU A 238 26.61 2.46 14.56
C GLU A 238 25.09 2.39 14.78
N VAL A 239 24.57 3.46 15.39
CA VAL A 239 23.18 3.70 15.77
C VAL A 239 22.27 3.45 14.56
N SER A 240 21.58 2.31 14.57
CA SER A 240 20.62 1.92 13.53
C SER A 240 19.62 3.06 13.27
N GLY A 241 19.36 3.33 12.00
CA GLY A 241 18.55 4.46 11.49
C GLY A 241 17.10 4.57 11.96
N ILE A 242 16.63 3.73 12.89
CA ILE A 242 15.50 4.07 13.75
C ILE A 242 16.06 4.98 14.84
N ARG A 243 15.98 6.29 14.64
CA ARG A 243 16.32 7.28 15.67
C ARG A 243 15.40 7.13 16.88
N LEU A 244 15.74 6.22 17.79
CA LEU A 244 15.43 6.33 19.21
C LEU A 244 16.25 7.51 19.76
N GLU A 245 15.98 8.72 19.29
CA GLU A 245 16.30 9.89 20.09
C GLU A 245 15.48 9.74 21.37
N SER A 246 16.15 9.82 22.53
CA SER A 246 15.45 9.69 23.81
C SER A 246 14.25 10.62 23.81
N PHE A 247 13.07 10.14 24.22
CA PHE A 247 11.87 10.97 24.27
C PHE A 247 12.11 12.27 25.04
N GLN A 248 12.96 12.23 26.07
CA GLN A 248 13.38 13.40 26.83
C GLN A 248 13.99 14.49 25.94
N LYS A 249 14.87 14.14 25.00
CA LYS A 249 15.46 15.10 24.08
C LYS A 249 14.39 15.70 23.16
N ARG A 250 13.55 14.85 22.55
CA ARG A 250 12.46 15.31 21.67
C ARG A 250 11.48 16.23 22.41
N LEU A 251 11.17 15.90 23.66
CA LEU A 251 10.29 16.68 24.52
C LEU A 251 10.88 18.05 24.84
N GLU A 252 12.18 18.12 25.17
CA GLU A 252 12.86 19.39 25.43
C GLU A 252 12.95 20.26 24.17
N ASP A 253 13.24 19.67 23.00
CA ASP A 253 13.26 20.38 21.72
C ASP A 253 11.87 20.99 21.41
N VAL A 254 10.79 20.23 21.62
CA VAL A 254 9.41 20.71 21.43
C VAL A 254 9.06 21.84 22.40
N LYS A 255 9.45 21.72 23.68
CA LYS A 255 9.26 22.77 24.69
C LYS A 255 10.03 24.04 24.33
N GLU A 256 11.26 23.92 23.85
CA GLU A 256 12.09 25.06 23.43
C GLU A 256 11.49 25.75 22.20
N MET A 257 11.05 24.98 21.20
CA MET A 257 10.35 25.53 20.03
C MET A 257 9.06 26.26 20.41
N LYS A 258 8.30 25.75 21.40
CA LYS A 258 7.11 26.45 21.89
C LYS A 258 7.46 27.77 22.57
N ARG A 259 8.52 27.79 23.38
CA ARG A 259 9.02 29.01 24.05
C ARG A 259 9.48 30.06 23.03
N SER A 260 10.14 29.64 21.94
CA SER A 260 10.69 30.58 20.95
C SER A 260 9.65 31.19 20.00
N ARG A 261 8.51 30.53 19.77
CA ARG A 261 7.44 31.03 18.88
C ARG A 261 6.69 32.27 19.39
N ASN A 262 6.79 32.61 20.68
CA ASN A 262 6.17 33.81 21.28
C ASN A 262 4.66 33.99 20.93
N SER A 263 3.95 32.90 20.62
CA SER A 263 2.54 32.89 20.25
C SER A 263 1.73 32.12 21.30
N LYS A 264 0.52 32.62 21.59
CA LYS A 264 -0.45 31.97 22.48
C LYS A 264 -1.21 30.83 21.78
N ASP A 265 -1.11 30.73 20.45
CA ASP A 265 -1.82 29.73 19.68
C ASP A 265 -1.11 28.37 19.72
N TRP A 266 -1.88 27.29 19.81
CA TRP A 266 -1.38 25.92 19.78
C TRP A 266 -1.17 25.45 18.34
N SER A 267 0.01 24.88 18.07
CA SER A 267 0.32 24.23 16.80
C SER A 267 0.38 22.71 16.98
N TYR A 268 0.17 21.98 15.89
CA TYR A 268 0.32 20.52 15.89
C TYR A 268 1.70 20.10 16.40
N GLY A 269 1.74 19.13 17.32
CA GLY A 269 2.94 18.65 18.01
C GLY A 269 3.37 19.50 19.21
N ASP A 270 2.69 20.59 19.55
CA ASP A 270 3.03 21.38 20.74
C ASP A 270 2.77 20.58 22.02
N TRP A 271 3.73 20.55 22.94
CA TRP A 271 3.55 19.98 24.27
C TRP A 271 2.51 20.77 25.08
N LEU A 272 1.53 20.07 25.65
CA LEU A 272 0.44 20.62 26.45
C LEU A 272 0.68 20.46 27.95
N GLU A 273 0.82 19.21 28.41
CA GLU A 273 1.00 18.88 29.81
C GLU A 273 1.63 17.50 30.00
N SER A 274 2.10 17.25 31.22
CA SER A 274 2.57 15.94 31.69
C SER A 274 1.81 15.56 32.96
N LYS A 275 1.33 14.31 33.04
CA LYS A 275 0.55 13.79 34.17
C LYS A 275 1.08 12.44 34.61
N GLN A 276 1.33 12.32 35.91
CA GLN A 276 1.72 11.06 36.55
C GLN A 276 0.48 10.25 36.94
N PHE A 277 0.56 8.94 36.74
CA PHE A 277 -0.46 7.97 37.13
C PHE A 277 0.09 6.98 38.14
N ASN A 278 -0.79 6.14 38.68
CA ASN A 278 -0.38 5.04 39.55
C ASN A 278 0.62 4.14 38.82
N ASN A 279 1.50 3.48 39.59
CA ASN A 279 2.57 2.59 39.10
C ASN A 279 3.71 3.31 38.35
N GLY A 280 3.83 4.63 38.49
CA GLY A 280 4.94 5.41 37.92
C GLY A 280 4.82 5.66 36.42
N ILE A 281 3.66 5.39 35.82
CA ILE A 281 3.38 5.69 34.41
C ILE A 281 3.24 7.20 34.24
N GLU A 282 3.92 7.76 33.24
CA GLU A 282 3.82 9.16 32.88
C GLU A 282 3.14 9.34 31.52
N LEU A 283 2.14 10.21 31.46
CA LEU A 283 1.48 10.62 30.23
C LEU A 283 1.96 12.02 29.84
N HIS A 284 2.45 12.18 28.62
CA HIS A 284 2.73 13.47 28.00
C HIS A 284 1.73 13.73 26.88
N ARG A 285 1.07 14.88 26.93
CA ARG A 285 0.04 15.27 25.97
C ARG A 285 0.58 16.31 25.00
N PHE A 286 0.24 16.14 23.73
CA PHE A 286 0.62 17.02 22.64
C PHE A 286 -0.61 17.40 21.82
N TYR A 287 -0.63 18.65 21.35
CA TYR A 287 -1.72 19.15 20.53
C TYR A 287 -1.68 18.51 19.13
N LYS A 288 -2.79 18.07 18.54
CA LYS A 288 -4.17 18.13 19.05
C LYS A 288 -4.62 16.84 19.74
N HIS A 289 -4.06 15.69 19.37
CA HIS A 289 -4.51 14.38 19.84
C HIS A 289 -3.36 13.36 20.00
N GLU A 290 -2.13 13.86 20.14
CA GLU A 290 -0.94 13.02 20.31
C GLU A 290 -0.63 12.85 21.81
N ASN A 291 -0.29 11.63 22.19
CA ASN A 291 -0.04 11.24 23.56
C ASN A 291 1.17 10.31 23.59
N THR A 292 2.09 10.54 24.52
CA THR A 292 3.18 9.60 24.79
C THR A 292 3.03 9.07 26.20
N LEU A 293 2.99 7.75 26.33
CA LEU A 293 3.06 7.05 27.60
C LEU A 293 4.49 6.57 27.83
N ILE A 294 5.04 6.89 29.00
CA ILE A 294 6.30 6.36 29.50
C ILE A 294 5.98 5.37 30.61
N ILE A 295 6.37 4.12 30.41
CA ILE A 295 6.04 3.02 31.32
C ILE A 295 7.36 2.43 31.83
N PRO A 296 7.68 2.61 33.13
CA PRO A 296 8.99 2.22 33.67
C PRO A 296 9.30 0.74 33.54
N GLN A 297 8.29 -0.12 33.76
CA GLN A 297 8.41 -1.56 33.67
C GLN A 297 7.13 -2.16 33.09
N VAL A 298 7.33 -3.15 32.23
CA VAL A 298 6.27 -3.85 31.52
C VAL A 298 6.50 -5.34 31.72
N ASP A 299 5.49 -6.04 32.23
CA ASP A 299 5.54 -7.44 32.62
C ASP A 299 5.26 -8.42 31.47
N TRP A 300 4.58 -7.96 30.42
CA TRP A 300 4.25 -8.73 29.22
C TRP A 300 5.25 -8.56 28.08
N LEU A 301 6.32 -7.80 28.26
CA LEU A 301 7.44 -7.72 27.31
C LEU A 301 8.64 -8.50 27.85
N PRO A 302 9.56 -8.94 26.97
CA PRO A 302 10.90 -9.35 27.40
C PRO A 302 11.56 -8.27 28.27
N PRO A 303 12.54 -8.60 29.13
CA PRO A 303 13.25 -7.61 29.92
C PRO A 303 13.80 -6.45 29.07
N GLN A 304 13.42 -5.23 29.41
CA GLN A 304 13.82 -4.01 28.71
C GLN A 304 14.93 -3.27 29.48
N THR A 305 15.84 -2.62 28.75
CA THR A 305 16.92 -1.79 29.31
C THR A 305 16.43 -0.38 29.68
N GLU A 306 15.46 0.13 28.92
CA GLU A 306 14.84 1.45 29.10
C GLU A 306 13.33 1.32 29.34
N ALA A 307 12.72 2.42 29.80
CA ALA A 307 11.27 2.49 29.94
C ALA A 307 10.57 2.35 28.58
N LEU A 308 9.42 1.69 28.54
CA LEU A 308 8.65 1.56 27.31
C LEU A 308 7.99 2.90 26.96
N GLU A 309 8.23 3.37 25.75
CA GLU A 309 7.57 4.54 25.16
C GLU A 309 6.46 4.09 24.20
N ILE A 310 5.20 4.43 24.51
CA ILE A 310 4.06 4.20 23.62
C ILE A 310 3.54 5.54 23.12
N ASN A 311 3.71 5.80 21.82
CA ASN A 311 3.25 7.02 21.16
C ASN A 311 1.91 6.74 20.48
N CYS A 312 0.85 7.42 20.93
CA CYS A 312 -0.51 7.20 20.50
C CYS A 312 -1.18 8.47 20.00
N TYR A 313 -1.77 8.38 18.82
CA TYR A 313 -2.76 9.32 18.31
C TYR A 313 -4.16 8.74 18.57
N ARG A 314 -5.02 9.50 19.26
CA ARG A 314 -6.37 9.05 19.61
C ARG A 314 -7.44 10.01 19.11
N LYS A 315 -8.21 9.56 18.11
CA LYS A 315 -9.47 10.19 17.65
C LYS A 315 -10.59 9.14 17.64
N SER A 316 -11.07 8.72 16.47
CA SER A 316 -11.97 7.58 16.29
C SER A 316 -11.26 6.22 16.33
N VAL A 317 -9.92 6.25 16.36
CA VAL A 317 -9.05 5.07 16.39
C VAL A 317 -7.99 5.25 17.47
N LEU A 318 -7.49 4.13 17.97
CA LEU A 318 -6.26 4.03 18.75
C LEU A 318 -5.12 3.69 17.80
N ARG A 319 -4.43 4.70 17.30
CA ARG A 319 -3.23 4.54 16.44
C ARG A 319 -2.00 4.74 17.28
N CYS A 320 -1.20 3.70 17.48
CA CYS A 320 -0.05 3.78 18.35
C CYS A 320 1.20 3.13 17.78
N THR A 321 2.34 3.48 18.36
CA THR A 321 3.64 2.88 18.06
C THR A 321 4.41 2.69 19.36
N TYR A 322 5.14 1.59 19.49
CA TYR A 322 6.14 1.39 20.54
C TYR A 322 7.30 0.55 20.01
N ASN A 323 8.44 0.63 20.70
CA ASN A 323 9.63 -0.15 20.39
C ASN A 323 10.01 -0.99 21.61
N TYR A 324 10.52 -2.20 21.38
CA TYR A 324 11.05 -3.04 22.45
C TYR A 324 12.23 -3.88 21.98
N GLU A 325 13.09 -4.27 22.92
CA GLU A 325 14.19 -5.18 22.67
C GLU A 325 13.71 -6.63 22.60
N TYR A 326 14.10 -7.34 21.55
CA TYR A 326 13.80 -8.75 21.32
C TYR A 326 15.10 -9.56 21.23
N ASN A 327 15.23 -10.60 22.07
CA ASN A 327 16.37 -11.52 22.11
C ASN A 327 17.76 -10.83 22.14
N GLN A 328 17.85 -9.65 22.77
CA GLN A 328 19.06 -8.80 22.93
C GLN A 328 19.69 -8.25 21.65
N ASP A 329 19.54 -8.92 20.52
CA ASP A 329 20.15 -8.59 19.23
C ASP A 329 19.24 -7.75 18.33
N TRP A 330 17.96 -7.60 18.67
CA TRP A 330 16.96 -6.93 17.83
C TRP A 330 16.20 -5.84 18.59
N ASN A 331 15.86 -4.78 17.88
CA ASN A 331 14.83 -3.81 18.22
C ASN A 331 13.61 -4.10 17.36
N VAL A 332 12.45 -4.23 17.99
CA VAL A 332 11.17 -4.45 17.31
C VAL A 332 10.32 -3.21 17.47
N SER A 333 9.98 -2.59 16.34
CA SER A 333 9.02 -1.49 16.24
C SER A 333 7.65 -2.07 15.91
N VAL A 334 6.67 -1.77 16.74
CA VAL A 334 5.28 -2.20 16.57
C VAL A 334 4.43 -0.97 16.35
N PHE A 335 3.82 -0.86 15.17
CA PHE A 335 2.80 0.12 14.86
C PHE A 335 1.46 -0.57 14.79
N TYR A 336 0.42 -0.03 15.42
CA TYR A 336 -0.91 -0.63 15.38
C TYR A 336 -2.01 0.40 15.31
N ILE A 337 -3.15 0.00 14.75
CA ILE A 337 -4.39 0.75 14.70
C ILE A 337 -5.49 -0.19 15.16
N PHE A 338 -6.17 0.18 16.24
CA PHE A 338 -7.45 -0.40 16.64
C PHE A 338 -8.57 0.61 16.39
N ASN A 339 -9.64 0.16 15.75
CA ASN A 339 -10.91 0.87 15.78
C ASN A 339 -11.52 0.68 17.17
N ILE A 340 -11.98 1.75 17.78
CA ILE A 340 -12.68 1.69 19.07
C ILE A 340 -14.16 1.47 18.70
N GLY A 341 -14.77 0.36 19.15
CA GLY A 341 -16.13 -0.03 18.76
C GLY A 341 -17.19 1.06 18.97
N ASP A 342 -18.29 0.96 18.20
CA ASP A 342 -19.37 1.93 17.89
C ASP A 342 -20.05 2.72 19.05
N SER A 343 -19.29 3.27 20.00
CA SER A 343 -19.78 4.22 21.00
C SER A 343 -19.00 5.53 21.03
N ILE A 344 -18.24 5.83 19.98
CA ILE A 344 -17.66 7.17 19.74
C ILE A 344 -17.95 7.62 18.29
N GLU A 345 -19.07 7.17 17.72
CA GLU A 345 -19.79 7.93 16.68
C GLU A 345 -20.70 8.95 17.37
N ASN A 346 -20.10 9.85 18.17
CA ASN A 346 -20.66 11.19 18.25
C ASN A 346 -19.93 11.97 17.17
N GLU A 347 -20.53 12.00 15.98
CA GLU A 347 -20.25 12.88 14.85
C GLU A 347 -20.47 14.36 15.22
N ASN A 348 -19.90 14.82 16.32
CA ASN A 348 -19.60 16.22 16.51
C ASN A 348 -18.07 16.29 16.54
N ASP A 349 -17.50 16.59 15.38
CA ASP A 349 -16.14 17.14 15.20
C ASP A 349 -16.00 18.51 15.90
N ASP A 350 -16.57 18.65 17.09
CA ASP A 350 -16.31 19.81 17.95
C ASP A 350 -14.96 19.57 18.64
N ASP A 351 -14.04 20.50 18.41
CA ASP A 351 -12.70 20.57 18.97
C ASP A 351 -12.64 20.46 20.51
N ASP A 352 -13.80 20.57 21.16
CA ASP A 352 -13.97 20.61 22.61
C ASP A 352 -14.14 19.23 23.28
N ASN A 353 -14.45 18.16 22.53
CA ASN A 353 -14.58 16.82 23.10
C ASN A 353 -13.23 16.07 23.13
N MET A 354 -12.25 16.62 23.86
CA MET A 354 -11.03 15.87 24.17
C MET A 354 -11.34 14.67 25.07
N PRO A 355 -10.72 13.49 24.83
CA PRO A 355 -10.90 12.34 25.70
C PRO A 355 -10.47 12.67 27.14
N ILE A 356 -11.17 12.12 28.12
CA ILE A 356 -10.78 12.25 29.53
C ILE A 356 -9.51 11.41 29.73
N TYR A 357 -8.43 12.04 30.17
CA TYR A 357 -7.14 11.41 30.43
C TYR A 357 -7.08 10.88 31.88
N ASP A 358 -7.85 9.82 32.14
CA ASP A 358 -7.94 9.13 33.42
C ASP A 358 -7.27 7.73 33.37
N GLN A 359 -7.42 6.94 34.43
CA GLN A 359 -6.83 5.61 34.48
C GLN A 359 -7.44 4.67 33.41
N ALA A 360 -8.70 4.86 33.02
CA ALA A 360 -9.33 4.07 31.96
C ALA A 360 -8.69 4.37 30.60
N PHE A 361 -8.31 5.63 30.35
CA PHE A 361 -7.50 5.99 29.18
C PHE A 361 -6.18 5.22 29.16
N ILE A 362 -5.44 5.19 30.27
CA ILE A 362 -4.17 4.47 30.37
C ILE A 362 -4.38 2.97 30.12
N ASN A 363 -5.36 2.38 30.80
CA ASN A 363 -5.66 0.95 30.69
C ASN A 363 -5.99 0.55 29.25
N MET A 364 -6.74 1.37 28.50
CA MET A 364 -7.07 1.09 27.10
C MET A 364 -5.84 1.11 26.19
N ASN A 365 -4.92 2.06 26.39
CA ASN A 365 -3.68 2.11 25.60
C ASN A 365 -2.79 0.90 25.90
N LEU A 366 -2.68 0.51 27.18
CA LEU A 366 -1.96 -0.68 27.61
C LEU A 366 -2.58 -1.97 27.07
N GLU A 367 -3.90 -2.11 27.14
CA GLU A 367 -4.61 -3.27 26.58
C GLU A 367 -4.37 -3.37 25.07
N GLY A 368 -4.43 -2.25 24.34
CA GLY A 368 -4.12 -2.22 22.92
C GLY A 368 -2.69 -2.65 22.62
N ALA A 369 -1.71 -2.18 23.39
CA ALA A 369 -0.31 -2.56 23.22
C ALA A 369 -0.06 -4.04 23.55
N GLN A 370 -0.66 -4.54 24.62
CA GLN A 370 -0.63 -5.96 25.02
C GLN A 370 -1.20 -6.86 23.93
N LYS A 371 -2.39 -6.52 23.42
CA LYS A 371 -3.02 -7.26 22.32
C LYS A 371 -2.16 -7.25 21.07
N ALA A 372 -1.61 -6.09 20.70
CA ALA A 372 -0.69 -5.99 19.57
C ALA A 372 0.54 -6.89 19.76
N HIS A 373 1.11 -6.93 20.98
CA HIS A 373 2.25 -7.78 21.29
C HIS A 373 1.92 -9.27 21.21
N GLN A 374 0.79 -9.71 21.79
CA GLN A 374 0.34 -11.10 21.72
C GLN A 374 0.23 -11.60 20.27
N ILE A 375 -0.26 -10.74 19.37
CA ILE A 375 -0.34 -11.07 17.94
C ILE A 375 1.06 -11.18 17.32
N VAL A 376 2.00 -10.30 17.73
CA VAL A 376 3.41 -10.38 17.30
C VAL A 376 4.01 -11.72 17.74
N GLU A 377 3.84 -12.11 19.01
CA GLU A 377 4.36 -13.37 19.56
C GLU A 377 3.75 -14.59 18.86
N ASP A 378 2.41 -14.66 18.77
CA ASP A 378 1.70 -15.73 18.07
C ASP A 378 2.14 -15.86 16.60
N PHE A 379 2.44 -14.72 15.97
CA PHE A 379 2.93 -14.69 14.60
C PHE A 379 4.36 -15.22 14.48
N ILE A 380 5.27 -14.77 15.36
CA ILE A 380 6.64 -15.28 15.41
C ILE A 380 6.62 -16.79 15.69
N GLU A 381 5.85 -17.26 16.66
CA GLU A 381 5.72 -18.69 16.96
C GLU A 381 5.16 -19.47 15.76
N GLY A 382 4.11 -18.94 15.12
CA GLY A 382 3.48 -19.57 13.96
C GLY A 382 4.39 -19.70 12.74
N LEU A 383 5.39 -18.82 12.60
CA LEU A 383 6.41 -18.87 11.55
C LEU A 383 7.66 -19.66 11.95
N SER A 384 7.85 -19.91 13.25
CA SER A 384 9.05 -20.55 13.76
C SER A 384 9.15 -22.01 13.31
N VAL A 385 10.31 -22.38 12.78
CA VAL A 385 10.60 -23.78 12.44
C VAL A 385 10.98 -24.51 13.72
N LYS A 386 10.15 -25.48 14.12
CA LYS A 386 10.42 -26.37 15.27
C LYS A 386 11.44 -27.45 14.94
#